data_AF-A0A1I9XYH4-F1
#
_entry.id   AF-A0A1I9XYH4-F1
#
_cell.length_a   1.000
_cell.length_b   1.000
_cell.length_c   1.000
_cell.angle_alpha   90.00
_cell.angle_beta   90.00
_cell.angle_gamma   90.00
#
_symmetry.space_group_name_H-M   'P 1'
#
loop_
_entity.id
_entity.type
_entity.pdbx_description
1 polymer ?
#
loop_
_entity_poly.entity_id
_entity_poly.type
_entity_poly.pdbx_seq_one_letter_code
_entity_poly.pdbx_strand_id
1 'polypeptide(L)'
;MACACSRLTHDFANQLTDLAGLHSGNRINDHAPPSRGKAGWTMEDAIRYTEVQYLNLNYLLTIQVGLKHDPLATCCTFHLDTASAETLAAMSVDSLQLLAASMSHESLFKPIGNFKTLLETPPVLAMTLCRVGAVDPDATRGPSRASQATAARTRVA
;
A
#
# COMPACT_ATOMS: atom_id res chain seq x y z
N MET A 1 22.53 12.73 -13.58
CA MET A 1 22.14 11.75 -12.55
C MET A 1 20.63 11.52 -12.66
N ALA A 2 20.22 10.78 -13.69
CA ALA A 2 18.82 10.63 -14.09
C ALA A 2 18.28 9.27 -13.62
N CYS A 3 17.29 9.35 -12.74
CA CYS A 3 16.18 8.43 -12.52
C CYS A 3 16.46 6.91 -12.65
N ALA A 4 16.93 6.28 -11.57
CA ALA A 4 16.78 4.84 -11.36
C ALA A 4 15.31 4.42 -11.09
N CYS A 5 14.43 5.37 -10.73
CA CYS A 5 13.01 5.13 -10.44
C CYS A 5 12.23 4.53 -11.62
N SER A 6 12.53 4.89 -12.87
CA SER A 6 11.68 4.51 -14.01
C SER A 6 11.90 3.08 -14.51
N ARG A 7 13.06 2.46 -14.21
CA ARG A 7 13.31 1.05 -14.59
C ARG A 7 12.71 0.08 -13.58
N LEU A 8 12.74 0.44 -12.30
CA LEU A 8 12.11 -0.34 -11.23
C LEU A 8 10.60 -0.50 -11.47
N THR A 9 9.90 0.54 -11.93
CA THR A 9 8.44 0.47 -12.11
C THR A 9 7.99 -0.51 -13.20
N HIS A 10 8.81 -0.78 -14.23
CA HIS A 10 8.38 -1.60 -15.37
C HIS A 10 8.61 -3.10 -15.14
N ASP A 11 9.77 -3.50 -14.60
CA ASP A 11 10.02 -4.90 -14.22
C ASP A 11 9.12 -5.34 -13.06
N PHE A 12 8.82 -4.42 -12.15
CA PHE A 12 7.99 -4.68 -10.98
C PHE A 12 6.51 -4.89 -11.31
N ALA A 13 5.97 -4.12 -12.27
CA ALA A 13 4.61 -4.31 -12.76
C ALA A 13 4.42 -5.68 -13.45
N ASN A 14 5.46 -6.18 -14.14
CA ASN A 14 5.42 -7.50 -14.77
C ASN A 14 5.44 -8.65 -13.74
N GLN A 15 6.23 -8.54 -12.67
CA GLN A 15 6.24 -9.53 -11.57
C GLN A 15 4.93 -9.56 -10.78
N LEU A 16 4.30 -8.41 -10.56
CA LEU A 16 2.96 -8.34 -9.95
C LEU A 16 1.89 -8.96 -10.85
N THR A 17 2.01 -8.78 -12.16
CA THR A 17 1.09 -9.41 -13.12
C THR A 17 1.23 -10.93 -13.11
N ASP A 18 2.44 -11.46 -12.89
CA ASP A 18 2.70 -12.90 -12.78
C ASP A 18 2.16 -13.49 -11.46
N LEU A 19 2.31 -12.76 -10.35
CA LEU A 19 1.75 -13.13 -9.03
C LEU A 19 0.22 -13.01 -8.98
N ALA A 20 -0.36 -11.99 -9.62
CA ALA A 20 -1.81 -11.83 -9.77
C ALA A 20 -2.41 -12.78 -10.82
N GLY A 21 -1.63 -13.14 -11.84
CA GLY A 21 -1.99 -14.07 -12.92
C GLY A 21 -2.26 -15.50 -12.43
N LEU A 22 -1.73 -15.88 -11.26
CA LEU A 22 -2.04 -17.15 -10.61
C LEU A 22 -3.46 -17.22 -10.03
N HIS A 23 -4.21 -16.11 -9.96
CA HIS A 23 -5.62 -16.10 -9.50
C HIS A 23 -6.64 -15.68 -10.57
N SER A 24 -6.20 -15.31 -11.79
CA SER A 24 -7.10 -14.88 -12.88
C SER A 24 -7.15 -15.92 -14.01
N GLY A 25 -7.59 -17.13 -13.66
CA GLY A 25 -7.87 -18.22 -14.60
C GLY A 25 -9.36 -18.38 -14.88
N ASN A 26 -10.10 -17.31 -15.22
CA ASN A 26 -11.51 -17.42 -15.63
C ASN A 26 -11.65 -17.30 -17.16
N ARG A 27 -11.45 -18.41 -17.86
CA ARG A 27 -11.83 -18.55 -19.28
C ARG A 27 -13.25 -19.13 -19.36
N ILE A 28 -14.18 -18.24 -19.67
CA ILE A 28 -15.38 -18.38 -20.51
C ILE A 28 -15.92 -19.81 -20.70
N ASN A 29 -17.15 -20.01 -20.22
CA ASN A 29 -18.06 -21.12 -20.49
C ASN A 29 -18.07 -21.58 -21.96
N ASP A 30 -17.94 -22.90 -22.18
CA ASP A 30 -18.78 -23.64 -23.13
C ASP A 30 -18.73 -25.15 -22.82
N HIS A 31 -19.91 -25.79 -22.90
CA HIS A 31 -20.22 -27.24 -22.87
C HIS A 31 -20.75 -27.89 -21.57
N ALA A 32 -22.09 -28.07 -21.59
CA ALA A 32 -22.96 -29.17 -21.14
C ALA A 32 -22.58 -30.08 -19.93
N PRO A 33 -23.54 -30.45 -19.05
CA PRO A 33 -23.24 -31.25 -17.86
C PRO A 33 -23.29 -32.76 -18.14
N PRO A 34 -22.42 -33.56 -17.52
CA PRO A 34 -22.71 -34.96 -17.26
C PRO A 34 -22.89 -35.24 -15.76
N SER A 35 -24.09 -35.73 -15.45
CA SER A 35 -24.46 -36.81 -14.52
C SER A 35 -23.59 -37.12 -13.28
N ARG A 36 -24.24 -36.97 -12.12
CA ARG A 36 -24.16 -37.75 -10.86
C ARG A 36 -22.98 -38.71 -10.69
N GLY A 37 -22.15 -38.45 -9.67
CA GLY A 37 -21.53 -39.51 -8.89
C GLY A 37 -20.24 -39.17 -8.16
N LYS A 38 -20.36 -39.01 -6.83
CA LYS A 38 -19.39 -39.35 -5.77
C LYS A 38 -18.25 -38.37 -5.43
N ALA A 39 -18.09 -38.23 -4.10
CA ALA A 39 -17.00 -37.63 -3.33
C ALA A 39 -16.78 -36.13 -3.56
N GLY A 40 -17.44 -35.32 -2.72
CA GLY A 40 -17.14 -33.91 -2.58
C GLY A 40 -15.73 -33.73 -1.99
N TRP A 41 -14.75 -33.58 -2.86
CA TRP A 41 -13.64 -32.69 -2.59
C TRP A 41 -14.18 -31.29 -2.83
N THR A 42 -14.43 -30.55 -1.76
CA THR A 42 -14.63 -29.12 -1.86
C THR A 42 -13.36 -28.56 -2.50
N MET A 43 -13.45 -28.28 -3.80
CA MET A 43 -12.56 -27.36 -4.49
C MET A 43 -12.36 -26.20 -3.54
N GLU A 44 -11.09 -25.94 -3.27
CA GLU A 44 -10.54 -25.10 -2.21
C GLU A 44 -11.49 -23.96 -1.86
N ASP A 45 -11.74 -23.70 -0.57
CA ASP A 45 -12.41 -22.48 -0.11
C ASP A 45 -11.59 -21.29 -0.61
N ALA A 46 -11.79 -20.92 -1.88
CA ALA A 46 -11.08 -19.86 -2.55
C ALA A 46 -11.43 -18.63 -1.75
N ILE A 47 -10.43 -18.08 -1.06
CA ILE A 47 -10.60 -16.90 -0.23
C ILE A 47 -11.13 -15.80 -1.15
N ARG A 48 -12.44 -15.55 -1.09
CA ARG A 48 -13.11 -14.53 -1.89
C ARG A 48 -12.88 -13.21 -1.21
N TYR A 49 -11.82 -12.52 -1.63
CA TYR A 49 -11.57 -11.15 -1.20
C TYR A 49 -12.65 -10.21 -1.77
N THR A 50 -13.10 -9.27 -0.93
CA THR A 50 -13.79 -8.08 -1.43
C THR A 50 -12.80 -7.23 -2.23
N GLU A 51 -13.30 -6.32 -3.07
CA GLU A 51 -12.46 -5.39 -3.85
C GLU A 51 -11.44 -4.65 -2.97
N VAL A 52 -11.86 -4.21 -1.78
CA VAL A 52 -11.00 -3.49 -0.82
C VAL A 52 -9.93 -4.40 -0.24
N GLN A 53 -10.29 -5.65 0.12
CA GLN A 53 -9.30 -6.61 0.64
C GLN A 53 -8.29 -7.01 -0.44
N TYR A 54 -8.75 -7.19 -1.69
CA TYR A 54 -7.89 -7.48 -2.82
C TYR A 54 -6.93 -6.32 -3.08
N LEU A 55 -7.41 -5.08 -3.06
CA LEU A 55 -6.58 -3.89 -3.19
C LEU A 55 -5.51 -3.83 -2.08
N ASN A 56 -5.91 -4.04 -0.83
CA ASN A 56 -5.01 -4.07 0.32
C ASN A 56 -3.92 -5.14 0.18
N LEU A 57 -4.29 -6.36 -0.23
CA LEU A 57 -3.33 -7.44 -0.45
C LEU A 57 -2.31 -7.08 -1.53
N ASN A 58 -2.78 -6.52 -2.66
CA ASN A 58 -1.90 -6.10 -3.74
C ASN A 58 -0.90 -5.04 -3.28
N TYR A 59 -1.33 -4.02 -2.53
CA TYR A 59 -0.42 -3.02 -1.96
C TYR A 59 0.62 -3.66 -1.03
N LEU A 60 0.19 -4.52 -0.11
CA LEU A 60 1.08 -5.17 0.85
C LEU A 60 2.15 -6.02 0.15
N LEU A 61 1.77 -6.83 -0.83
CA LEU A 61 2.71 -7.65 -1.61
C LEU A 61 3.67 -6.78 -2.43
N THR A 62 3.13 -5.73 -3.08
CA THR A 62 3.91 -4.73 -3.82
C THR A 62 4.98 -4.10 -2.93
N ILE A 63 4.60 -3.63 -1.75
CA ILE A 63 5.55 -3.01 -0.83
C ILE A 63 6.59 -4.04 -0.37
N GLN A 64 6.18 -5.25 0.00
CA GLN A 64 7.12 -6.25 0.49
C GLN A 64 8.17 -6.65 -0.56
N VAL A 65 7.78 -6.86 -1.81
CA VAL A 65 8.75 -7.18 -2.88
C VAL A 65 9.66 -5.98 -3.12
N GLY A 66 9.12 -4.75 -3.12
CA GLY A 66 9.92 -3.53 -3.23
C GLY A 66 10.95 -3.40 -2.12
N LEU A 67 10.56 -3.64 -0.87
CA LEU A 67 11.45 -3.60 0.29
C LEU A 67 12.58 -4.63 0.23
N LYS A 68 12.34 -5.79 -0.40
CA LYS A 68 13.38 -6.81 -0.62
C LYS A 68 14.40 -6.40 -1.70
N HIS A 69 14.00 -5.54 -2.63
CA HIS A 69 14.85 -5.12 -3.76
C HIS A 69 15.56 -3.78 -3.52
N ASP A 70 14.80 -2.73 -3.17
CA ASP A 70 15.30 -1.39 -2.87
C ASP A 70 14.50 -0.78 -1.70
N PRO A 71 14.94 -1.00 -0.45
CA PRO A 71 14.23 -0.54 0.73
C PRO A 71 14.05 0.99 0.76
N LEU A 72 15.10 1.74 0.40
CA LEU A 72 15.09 3.19 0.51
C LEU A 72 14.10 3.80 -0.50
N ALA A 73 14.18 3.40 -1.77
CA ALA A 73 13.27 3.90 -2.79
C ALA A 73 11.82 3.46 -2.51
N THR A 74 11.62 2.26 -1.96
CA THR A 74 10.29 1.75 -1.59
C THR A 74 9.70 2.56 -0.45
N CYS A 75 10.46 2.82 0.63
CA CYS A 75 9.99 3.67 1.73
C CYS A 75 9.62 5.08 1.25
N CYS A 76 10.41 5.69 0.37
CA CYS A 76 10.08 7.00 -0.20
C CYS A 76 8.82 6.97 -1.08
N THR A 77 8.64 5.92 -1.89
CA THR A 77 7.50 5.78 -2.80
C THR A 77 6.20 5.56 -2.04
N PHE A 78 6.23 4.75 -0.99
CA PHE A 78 5.04 4.38 -0.21
C PHE A 78 4.88 5.17 1.09
N HIS A 79 5.71 6.19 1.30
CA HIS A 79 5.69 7.06 2.48
C HIS A 79 5.73 6.28 3.80
N LEU A 80 6.55 5.23 3.86
CA LEU A 80 6.69 4.36 5.03
C LEU A 80 7.76 4.90 5.97
N ASP A 81 7.46 4.92 7.26
CA ASP A 81 8.50 5.04 8.28
C ASP A 81 9.31 3.73 8.39
N THR A 82 10.51 3.83 8.97
CA THR A 82 11.44 2.72 9.06
C THR A 82 10.85 1.52 9.83
N ALA A 83 10.10 1.75 10.90
CA ALA A 83 9.57 0.65 11.73
C ALA A 83 8.47 -0.12 10.99
N SER A 84 7.58 0.58 10.28
CA SER A 84 6.57 -0.04 9.43
C SER A 84 7.21 -0.82 8.29
N ALA A 85 8.25 -0.28 7.66
CA ALA A 85 8.98 -0.94 6.59
C ALA A 85 9.68 -2.23 7.05
N GLU A 86 10.40 -2.19 8.17
CA GLU A 86 11.04 -3.38 8.76
C GLU A 86 10.01 -4.46 9.10
N THR A 87 8.87 -4.08 9.67
CA THR A 87 7.78 -4.99 10.00
C THR A 87 7.22 -5.65 8.73
N LEU A 88 6.86 -4.86 7.71
CA LEU A 88 6.32 -5.37 6.46
C LEU A 88 7.30 -6.27 5.69
N ALA A 89 8.60 -5.96 5.73
CA ALA A 89 9.64 -6.77 5.11
C ALA A 89 9.76 -8.16 5.76
N ALA A 90 9.55 -8.26 7.07
CA ALA A 90 9.66 -9.49 7.85
C ALA A 90 8.40 -10.37 7.82
N MET A 91 7.25 -9.85 7.43
CA MET A 91 5.99 -10.60 7.42
C MET A 91 6.01 -11.76 6.40
N SER A 92 5.36 -12.87 6.73
CA SER A 92 5.09 -13.93 5.75
C SER A 92 3.97 -13.53 4.79
N VAL A 93 3.91 -14.18 3.62
CA VAL A 93 2.81 -13.97 2.65
C VAL A 93 1.46 -14.30 3.30
N ASP A 94 1.37 -15.39 4.06
CA ASP A 94 0.14 -15.79 4.77
C ASP A 94 -0.29 -14.72 5.79
N SER A 95 0.66 -14.09 6.48
CA SER A 95 0.37 -12.98 7.40
C SER A 95 -0.16 -11.75 6.67
N LEU A 96 0.36 -11.44 5.47
CA LEU A 96 -0.16 -10.34 4.64
C LEU A 96 -1.56 -10.65 4.11
N GLN A 97 -1.82 -11.90 3.71
CA GLN A 97 -3.14 -12.37 3.29
C GLN A 97 -4.16 -12.28 4.41
N LEU A 98 -3.79 -12.67 5.64
CA LEU A 98 -4.65 -12.57 6.81
C LEU A 98 -4.94 -11.12 7.18
N LEU A 99 -3.93 -10.26 7.15
CA LEU A 99 -4.10 -8.82 7.39
C LEU A 99 -5.07 -8.20 6.38
N ALA A 100 -4.88 -8.47 5.09
CA ALA A 100 -5.79 -8.00 4.05
C ALA A 100 -7.22 -8.54 4.23
N ALA A 101 -7.37 -9.83 4.54
CA ALA A 101 -8.67 -10.46 4.80
C ALA A 101 -9.41 -9.81 5.99
N SER A 102 -8.69 -9.34 7.00
CA SER A 102 -9.30 -8.68 8.15
C SER A 102 -9.88 -7.28 7.85
N MET A 103 -9.50 -6.67 6.72
CA MET A 103 -9.85 -5.29 6.35
C MET A 103 -10.94 -5.27 5.28
N SER A 104 -12.16 -5.69 5.62
CA SER A 104 -13.24 -5.88 4.63
C SER A 104 -13.80 -4.59 4.02
N HIS A 105 -13.70 -3.47 4.75
CA HIS A 105 -14.32 -2.18 4.37
C HIS A 105 -13.39 -0.98 4.53
N GLU A 106 -12.12 -1.21 4.89
CA GLU A 106 -11.16 -0.13 5.14
C GLU A 106 -9.93 -0.32 4.25
N SER A 107 -9.49 0.77 3.62
CA SER A 107 -8.25 0.76 2.85
C SER A 107 -7.08 0.95 3.82
N LEU A 108 -6.11 0.05 3.76
CA LEU A 108 -4.86 0.20 4.52
C LEU A 108 -4.05 1.40 4.05
N PHE A 109 -4.27 1.83 2.80
CA PHE A 109 -3.53 2.91 2.16
C PHE A 109 -4.45 4.07 1.84
N LYS A 110 -4.03 5.26 2.25
CA LYS A 110 -4.76 6.51 2.00
C LYS A 110 -4.20 7.22 0.76
N PRO A 111 -5.03 7.98 0.04
CA PRO A 111 -4.52 8.89 -0.98
C PRO A 111 -3.48 9.84 -0.38
N ILE A 112 -2.46 10.19 -1.17
CA ILE A 112 -1.44 11.16 -0.78
C ILE A 112 -2.06 12.53 -0.46
N GLY A 113 -1.42 13.30 0.43
CA GLY A 113 -2.04 14.48 1.06
C GLY A 113 -2.53 15.57 0.08
N ASN A 114 -1.93 15.66 -1.10
CA ASN A 114 -2.30 16.61 -2.15
C ASN A 114 -3.11 15.97 -3.30
N PHE A 115 -3.78 14.84 -3.06
CA PHE A 115 -4.50 14.06 -4.08
C PHE A 115 -5.47 14.91 -4.91
N LYS A 116 -6.27 15.78 -4.28
CA LYS A 116 -7.21 16.66 -5.00
C LYS A 116 -6.49 17.56 -6.01
N THR A 117 -5.41 18.20 -5.60
CA THR A 117 -4.62 19.07 -6.47
C THR A 117 -4.03 18.30 -7.65
N LEU A 118 -3.63 17.05 -7.43
CA LEU A 118 -3.11 16.20 -8.50
C LEU A 118 -4.18 15.86 -9.55
N LEU A 119 -5.42 15.62 -9.15
CA LEU A 119 -6.53 15.36 -10.07
C LEU A 119 -6.84 16.57 -10.97
N GLU A 120 -6.60 17.79 -10.48
CA GLU A 120 -6.88 19.04 -11.17
C GLU A 120 -5.67 19.55 -11.99
N THR A 121 -4.49 18.95 -11.80
CA THR A 121 -3.24 19.42 -12.42
C THR A 121 -2.98 18.72 -13.76
N PRO A 122 -2.46 19.44 -14.78
CA PRO A 122 -1.95 18.81 -16.00
C PRO A 122 -0.95 17.68 -15.69
N PRO A 123 -1.08 16.48 -16.30
CA PRO A 123 -0.25 15.31 -15.97
C PRO A 123 1.27 15.56 -16.00
N VAL A 124 1.74 16.48 -16.86
CA VAL A 124 3.16 16.86 -16.96
C VAL A 124 3.76 17.42 -15.66
N LEU A 125 2.92 17.94 -14.76
CA LEU A 125 3.35 18.50 -13.47
C LEU A 125 3.08 17.58 -12.28
N ALA A 126 2.36 16.47 -12.47
CA ALA A 126 1.90 15.61 -11.37
C ALA A 126 3.06 15.09 -10.51
N MET A 127 4.15 14.60 -11.13
CA MET A 127 5.31 14.10 -10.39
C MET A 127 6.03 15.17 -9.57
N THR A 128 6.08 16.40 -10.08
CA THR A 128 6.67 17.54 -9.34
C THR A 128 5.80 17.85 -8.12
N LEU A 129 4.49 17.87 -8.29
CA LEU A 129 3.57 18.10 -7.18
C LEU A 129 3.55 16.97 -6.16
N CYS A 130 3.61 15.70 -6.59
CA CYS A 130 3.73 14.56 -5.66
C CYS A 130 4.94 14.70 -4.73
N ARG A 131 6.07 15.22 -5.25
CA ARG A 131 7.30 15.39 -4.46
C ARG A 131 7.30 16.60 -3.55
N VAL A 132 6.70 17.71 -3.99
CA VAL A 132 6.69 18.99 -3.24
C VAL A 132 5.54 19.05 -2.24
N GLY A 133 4.39 18.46 -2.57
CA GLY A 133 3.17 18.51 -1.76
C GLY A 133 3.13 17.55 -0.58
N ALA A 134 4.19 16.77 -0.34
CA ALA A 134 4.33 15.92 0.86
C ALA A 134 4.71 16.71 2.12
N VAL A 135 4.89 18.04 2.03
CA VAL A 135 5.05 18.90 3.20
C VAL A 135 3.72 18.98 3.94
N ASP A 136 3.66 18.31 5.08
CA ASP A 136 2.54 18.35 6.00
C ASP A 136 2.27 19.82 6.44
N PRO A 137 1.08 20.39 6.20
CA PRO A 137 0.77 21.74 6.67
C PRO A 137 0.83 21.85 8.20
N ASP A 138 0.67 20.76 8.95
CA ASP A 138 0.73 20.80 10.41
C ASP A 138 2.18 20.86 10.95
N ALA A 139 3.17 20.43 10.15
CA ALA A 139 4.57 20.58 10.50
C ALA A 139 5.05 22.05 10.50
N THR A 140 4.31 22.97 9.86
CA THR A 140 4.59 24.41 9.96
C THR A 140 4.01 25.08 11.21
N ARG A 141 3.21 24.35 12.01
CA ARG A 141 2.73 24.82 13.30
C ARG A 141 3.79 24.54 14.36
N GLY A 142 4.82 25.38 14.38
CA GLY A 142 5.87 25.33 15.41
C GLY A 142 5.26 25.29 16.82
N PRO A 143 5.98 24.73 17.82
CA PRO A 143 5.46 24.56 19.17
C PRO A 143 4.91 25.90 19.66
N SER A 144 3.61 25.91 19.94
CA SER A 144 2.92 27.10 20.44
C SER A 144 3.65 27.57 21.70
N ARG A 145 4.31 28.75 21.61
CA ARG A 145 5.03 29.39 22.72
C ARG A 145 4.15 29.66 23.96
N ALA A 146 2.85 29.39 23.88
CA ALA A 146 1.88 29.58 24.94
C ALA A 146 2.07 28.67 26.19
N SER A 147 2.84 27.58 26.13
CA SER A 147 3.05 26.71 27.31
C SER A 147 4.29 27.03 28.16
N GLN A 148 5.17 27.96 27.77
CA GLN A 148 6.37 28.27 28.55
C GLN A 148 6.18 29.38 29.62
N ALA A 149 5.01 30.02 29.69
CA ALA A 149 4.77 31.14 30.61
C ALA A 149 4.32 30.74 32.03
N THR A 150 4.01 29.48 32.30
CA THR A 150 3.41 29.07 33.60
C THR A 150 4.41 28.44 34.59
N ALA A 151 5.64 28.12 34.16
CA ALA A 151 6.62 27.43 35.01
C ALA A 151 7.58 28.35 35.81
N ALA A 152 7.44 29.68 35.71
CA ALA A 152 8.39 30.63 36.32
C ALA A 152 7.88 31.28 37.63
N ARG A 153 6.81 30.79 38.25
CA ARG A 153 6.22 31.40 39.47
C ARG A 153 6.35 30.61 40.76
N THR A 154 7.23 29.62 40.82
CA THR A 154 7.46 28.87 42.06
C THR A 154 8.94 28.61 42.28
N ARG A 155 9.67 29.65 42.68
CA ARG A 155 10.95 29.58 43.40
C ARG A 155 11.42 30.99 43.73
N VAL A 156 10.97 31.54 44.86
CA VAL A 156 11.80 32.25 45.85
C VAL A 156 11.03 32.16 47.17
N ALA A 157 11.70 31.58 48.17
CA ALA A 157 11.31 31.57 49.58
C ALA A 157 11.76 32.88 50.24
#